data_AF-A0A9Q0QN47-F1
#
_entry.id   AF-A0A9Q0QN47-F1
#
_cell.length_a   1.000
_cell.length_b   1.000
_cell.length_c   1.000
_cell.angle_alpha   90.00
_cell.angle_beta   90.00
_cell.angle_gamma   90.00
#
_symmetry.space_group_name_H-M   'P 1'
#
loop_
_entity.id
_entity.type
_entity.pdbx_description
1 polymer ?
#
loop_
_entity_poly.entity_id
_entity_poly.type
_entity_poly.pdbx_seq_one_letter_code
_entity_poly.pdbx_strand_id
1 'polypeptide(L)'
;MSIFEYNGSALVAMVGKNCFAIAGDRRLGVQLQTIATDLQRIFKIHEKFYIGLAGLATDAQTLELAKDFVVSGTASESLYGACESMYKPDMEPEELFETISQALLASVDRDCLSGWGGHVFVVTPTEVIERTLKGRMD
;
A
#
# COMPACT_ATOMS: atom_id res chain seq x y z
N MET A 1 21.46 7.68 -3.51
CA MET A 1 20.09 7.57 -4.02
C MET A 1 19.99 6.23 -4.71
N SER A 2 19.18 5.34 -4.17
CA SER A 2 18.96 4.00 -4.70
C SER A 2 18.08 4.07 -5.94
N ILE A 3 18.21 3.11 -6.86
CA ILE A 3 17.29 3.02 -8.01
C ILE A 3 15.85 2.78 -7.58
N PHE A 4 15.65 2.12 -6.43
CA PHE A 4 14.32 1.87 -5.85
C PHE A 4 13.63 3.14 -5.33
N GLU A 5 14.38 4.21 -5.08
CA GLU A 5 13.85 5.52 -4.65
C GLU A 5 13.50 6.42 -5.83
N TYR A 6 13.84 6.03 -7.07
CA TYR A 6 13.73 6.91 -8.22
C TYR A 6 12.30 7.36 -8.50
N ASN A 7 11.33 6.46 -8.41
CA ASN A 7 9.91 6.82 -8.58
C ASN A 7 9.18 7.06 -7.28
N GLY A 8 9.71 6.54 -6.17
CA GLY A 8 9.01 6.45 -4.90
C GLY A 8 7.79 5.52 -4.96
N SER A 9 7.39 5.00 -3.80
CA SER A 9 6.18 4.19 -3.64
C SER A 9 5.98 3.84 -2.18
N ALA A 10 4.73 3.69 -1.77
CA ALA A 10 4.38 3.03 -0.52
C ALA A 10 3.32 1.96 -0.81
N LEU A 11 3.62 0.72 -0.47
CA LEU A 11 2.73 -0.42 -0.63
C LEU A 11 2.68 -1.21 0.67
N VAL A 12 1.48 -1.61 1.08
CA VAL A 12 1.25 -2.47 2.23
C VAL A 12 0.17 -3.49 1.91
N ALA A 13 0.32 -4.72 2.39
CA ALA A 13 -0.76 -5.69 2.43
C ALA A 13 -0.88 -6.27 3.84
N MET A 14 -2.11 -6.52 4.28
CA MET A 14 -2.44 -7.02 5.62
C MET A 14 -3.41 -8.20 5.51
N VAL A 15 -3.24 -9.18 6.39
CA VAL A 15 -4.10 -10.36 6.50
C VAL A 15 -5.11 -10.14 7.62
N GLY A 16 -6.39 -10.35 7.33
CA GLY A 16 -7.45 -10.35 8.34
C GLY A 16 -8.12 -11.70 8.46
N LYS A 17 -9.25 -11.74 9.17
CA LYS A 17 -10.05 -12.95 9.33
C LYS A 17 -10.80 -13.26 8.02
N ASN A 18 -10.40 -14.35 7.35
CA ASN A 18 -10.94 -14.76 6.05
C ASN A 18 -10.90 -13.68 4.96
N CYS A 19 -10.05 -12.66 5.11
CA CYS A 19 -9.91 -11.57 4.17
C CYS A 19 -8.46 -11.08 4.13
N PHE A 20 -8.12 -10.30 3.12
CA PHE A 20 -6.87 -9.57 3.09
C PHE A 20 -7.12 -8.18 2.51
N ALA A 21 -6.25 -7.23 2.85
CA ALA A 21 -6.26 -5.90 2.29
C ALA A 21 -4.92 -5.59 1.63
N ILE A 22 -4.95 -4.82 0.56
CA ILE A 22 -3.76 -4.27 -0.10
C ILE A 22 -3.98 -2.79 -0.36
N ALA A 23 -2.99 -1.97 -0.01
CA ALA A 23 -3.05 -0.54 -0.16
C ALA A 23 -1.76 0.01 -0.75
N GLY A 24 -1.90 1.00 -1.62
CA GLY A 24 -0.78 1.65 -2.28
C GLY A 24 -1.03 3.14 -2.44
N ASP A 25 0.04 3.93 -2.36
CA ASP A 25 -0.01 5.36 -2.65
C ASP A 25 -0.25 5.62 -4.15
N ARG A 26 -0.52 6.88 -4.50
CA ARG A 26 -0.92 7.26 -5.88
C ARG A 26 0.15 8.07 -6.61
N ARG A 27 1.28 8.35 -5.95
CA ARG A 27 2.33 9.20 -6.51
C ARG A 27 3.14 8.44 -7.55
N LEU A 28 3.38 9.10 -8.67
CA LEU A 28 4.47 8.76 -9.59
C LEU A 28 5.44 9.94 -9.63
N GLY A 29 6.64 9.73 -9.10
CA GLY A 29 7.71 10.69 -9.16
C GLY A 29 8.78 10.35 -10.20
N VAL A 30 9.58 11.35 -10.53
CA VAL A 30 10.95 11.20 -11.01
C VAL A 30 11.82 11.99 -10.05
N GLN A 31 12.48 11.25 -9.15
CA GLN A 31 13.13 11.80 -7.97
C GLN A 31 12.12 12.65 -7.17
N LEU A 32 12.48 13.91 -6.90
CA LEU A 32 11.65 14.83 -6.11
C LEU A 32 10.51 15.47 -6.93
N GLN A 33 10.48 15.31 -8.25
CA GLN A 33 9.42 15.88 -9.08
C GLN A 33 8.25 14.90 -9.21
N THR A 34 7.06 15.29 -8.75
CA THR A 34 5.83 14.54 -9.00
C THR A 34 5.38 14.73 -10.45
N ILE A 35 5.12 13.62 -11.14
CA ILE A 35 4.67 13.56 -12.54
C ILE A 35 3.17 13.28 -12.63
N ALA A 36 2.67 12.37 -11.79
CA ALA A 36 1.26 12.01 -11.73
C ALA A 36 0.83 11.65 -10.29
N THR A 37 -0.48 11.70 -10.05
CA THR A 37 -1.09 11.56 -8.71
C THR A 37 -2.21 10.52 -8.68
N ASP A 38 -2.27 9.69 -9.70
CA ASP A 38 -3.31 8.70 -9.98
C ASP A 38 -2.72 7.37 -10.45
N LEU A 39 -1.46 7.09 -10.11
CA LEU A 39 -0.79 5.88 -10.55
C LEU A 39 -1.43 4.64 -9.90
N GLN A 40 -1.94 3.74 -10.74
CA GLN A 40 -2.35 2.41 -10.32
C GLN A 40 -1.12 1.51 -10.19
N ARG A 41 -0.82 1.07 -8.96
CA ARG A 41 0.28 0.14 -8.66
C ARG A 41 -0.19 -1.24 -8.17
N ILE A 42 -1.49 -1.40 -7.98
CA ILE A 42 -2.14 -2.65 -7.57
C ILE A 42 -2.89 -3.21 -8.77
N PHE A 43 -2.55 -4.43 -9.17
CA PHE A 43 -3.08 -5.09 -10.35
C PHE A 43 -3.85 -6.34 -9.93
N LYS A 44 -5.10 -6.45 -10.40
CA LYS A 44 -5.92 -7.65 -10.26
C LYS A 44 -5.53 -8.63 -11.37
N ILE A 45 -4.93 -9.75 -10.98
CA ILE A 45 -4.56 -10.83 -11.92
C ILE A 45 -5.70 -11.84 -12.05
N HIS A 46 -6.39 -12.12 -10.94
CA HIS A 46 -7.60 -12.95 -10.89
C HIS A 46 -8.55 -12.44 -9.80
N GLU A 47 -9.77 -13.01 -9.69
CA GLU A 47 -10.83 -12.50 -8.81
C GLU A 47 -10.39 -12.17 -7.38
N LYS A 48 -9.48 -12.97 -6.82
CA LYS A 48 -8.92 -12.81 -5.47
C LYS A 48 -7.39 -12.88 -5.45
N PHE A 49 -6.76 -12.63 -6.59
CA PHE A 49 -5.30 -12.64 -6.72
C PHE A 49 -4.84 -11.28 -7.21
N TYR A 50 -4.16 -10.57 -6.32
CA TYR A 50 -3.70 -9.20 -6.52
C TYR A 50 -2.18 -9.14 -6.39
N ILE A 51 -1.57 -8.30 -7.20
CA ILE A 51 -0.13 -8.01 -7.15
C ILE A 51 0.03 -6.50 -6.98
N GLY A 52 0.73 -6.10 -5.92
CA GLY A 52 1.17 -4.72 -5.73
C GLY A 52 2.64 -4.57 -6.10
N LEU A 53 2.97 -3.50 -6.81
CA LEU A 53 4.29 -3.26 -7.37
C LEU A 53 4.92 -1.98 -6.79
N ALA A 54 6.04 -2.14 -6.10
CA ALA A 54 6.82 -1.05 -5.48
C ALA A 54 8.25 -1.00 -6.02
N GLY A 55 8.90 0.16 -5.94
CA GLY A 55 10.24 0.39 -6.45
C GLY A 55 10.27 0.99 -7.87
N LEU A 56 11.30 0.63 -8.65
CA LEU A 56 11.44 1.12 -10.02
C LEU A 56 10.24 0.65 -10.85
N ALA A 57 9.52 1.60 -11.45
CA ALA A 57 8.28 1.31 -12.15
C ALA A 57 8.43 0.26 -13.28
N THR A 58 9.64 0.08 -13.81
CA THR A 58 9.94 -0.91 -14.85
C THR A 58 10.26 -2.32 -14.33
N ASP A 59 10.66 -2.47 -13.06
CA ASP A 59 11.30 -3.70 -12.54
C ASP A 59 10.56 -4.32 -11.35
N ALA A 60 9.39 -3.82 -11.00
CA ALA A 60 8.68 -4.27 -9.82
C ALA A 60 8.17 -5.72 -9.99
N GLN A 61 8.83 -6.66 -9.32
CA GLN A 61 8.36 -8.02 -9.04
C GLN A 61 8.91 -8.45 -7.68
N THR A 62 8.05 -8.53 -6.66
CA THR A 62 8.37 -9.23 -5.41
C THR A 62 7.11 -9.94 -4.94
N LEU A 63 7.22 -11.24 -4.71
CA LEU A 63 6.14 -12.10 -4.21
C LEU A 63 6.49 -12.48 -2.78
N GLU A 64 5.70 -12.03 -1.82
CA GLU A 64 5.92 -12.28 -0.39
C GLU A 64 4.68 -12.92 0.24
N LEU A 65 4.89 -13.90 1.12
CA LEU A 65 3.83 -14.65 1.78
C LEU A 65 3.94 -14.41 3.30
N ALA A 66 3.11 -13.52 3.82
CA ALA A 66 3.06 -13.22 5.26
C ALA A 66 1.76 -13.69 5.90
N LYS A 67 1.80 -13.90 7.22
CA LYS A 67 0.64 -14.28 8.05
C LYS A 67 -0.03 -13.08 8.72
N ASP A 68 0.65 -11.94 8.69
CA ASP A 68 0.32 -10.68 9.34
C ASP A 68 0.26 -9.57 8.30
N PHE A 69 1.40 -9.01 7.90
CA PHE A 69 1.47 -7.94 6.91
C PHE A 69 2.82 -7.91 6.19
N VAL A 70 2.83 -7.34 5.00
CA VAL A 70 4.03 -7.05 4.21
C VAL A 70 4.01 -5.59 3.78
N VAL A 71 5.19 -4.98 3.72
CA VAL A 71 5.33 -3.58 3.31
C VAL A 71 6.48 -3.46 2.31
N SER A 72 6.34 -2.58 1.33
CA SER A 72 7.34 -2.37 0.30
C SER A 72 7.34 -0.92 -0.20
N GLY A 73 8.52 -0.44 -0.59
CA GLY A 73 8.71 0.91 -1.12
C GLY A 73 9.52 1.82 -0.21
N THR A 74 9.52 3.12 -0.51
CA THR A 74 10.34 4.13 0.17
C THR A 74 9.81 4.44 1.58
N ALA A 75 8.51 4.25 1.83
CA ALA A 75 7.91 4.41 3.16
C ALA A 75 7.99 3.15 4.05
N SER A 76 8.71 2.10 3.65
CA SER A 76 8.69 0.79 4.33
C SER A 76 9.00 0.86 5.83
N GLU A 77 9.99 1.65 6.27
CA GLU A 77 10.32 1.75 7.70
C GLU A 77 9.17 2.35 8.53
N SER A 78 8.55 3.41 8.00
CA SER A 78 7.39 4.04 8.64
C SER A 78 6.17 3.11 8.63
N LEU A 79 5.97 2.40 7.51
CA LEU A 79 4.91 1.40 7.38
C LEU A 79 5.09 0.26 8.38
N TYR A 80 6.29 -0.29 8.54
CA TYR A 80 6.56 -1.30 9.56
C TYR A 80 6.18 -0.80 10.95
N GLY A 81 6.66 0.40 11.35
CA GLY A 81 6.32 0.96 12.66
C GLY A 81 4.82 1.18 12.86
N ALA A 82 4.12 1.65 11.82
CA ALA A 82 2.68 1.86 11.85
C ALA A 82 1.90 0.53 11.92
N CYS A 83 2.27 -0.46 11.13
CA CYS A 83 1.65 -1.77 11.09
C CYS A 83 1.85 -2.51 12.42
N GLU A 84 3.07 -2.54 12.96
CA GLU A 84 3.35 -3.16 14.27
C GLU A 84 2.51 -2.55 15.41
N SER A 85 2.21 -1.24 15.31
CA SER A 85 1.45 -0.54 16.35
C SER A 85 -0.07 -0.76 16.25
N MET A 86 -0.60 -0.92 15.04
CA MET A 86 -2.04 -0.91 14.78
C MET A 86 -2.62 -2.28 14.45
N TYR A 87 -1.81 -3.17 13.85
CA TYR A 87 -2.25 -4.49 13.42
C TYR A 87 -2.64 -5.38 14.59
N LYS A 88 -3.68 -6.20 14.38
CA LYS A 88 -4.07 -7.29 15.27
C LYS A 88 -4.47 -8.50 14.44
N PRO A 89 -4.21 -9.72 14.92
CA PRO A 89 -4.71 -10.93 14.27
C PRO A 89 -6.24 -10.93 14.18
N ASP A 90 -6.76 -11.59 13.16
CA ASP A 90 -8.20 -11.89 12.99
C ASP A 90 -9.13 -10.67 12.94
N MET A 91 -8.64 -9.52 12.45
CA MET A 91 -9.47 -8.34 12.19
C MET A 91 -10.59 -8.64 11.18
N GLU A 92 -11.78 -8.12 11.47
CA GLU A 92 -12.90 -8.15 10.52
C GLU A 92 -12.65 -7.17 9.35
N PRO A 93 -13.27 -7.34 8.17
CA PRO A 93 -12.94 -6.59 6.95
C PRO A 93 -12.94 -5.05 7.09
N GLU A 94 -13.89 -4.50 7.86
CA GLU A 94 -13.96 -3.05 8.09
C GLU A 94 -12.87 -2.55 9.05
N GLU A 95 -12.54 -3.34 10.08
CA GLU A 95 -11.42 -3.03 10.98
C GLU A 95 -10.08 -3.11 10.25
N LEU A 96 -9.93 -4.10 9.36
CA LEU A 96 -8.76 -4.25 8.50
C LEU A 96 -8.63 -3.06 7.55
N PHE A 97 -9.74 -2.61 6.95
CA PHE A 97 -9.79 -1.42 6.10
C PHE A 97 -9.30 -0.18 6.85
N GLU A 98 -9.81 0.08 8.05
CA GLU A 98 -9.40 1.25 8.84
C GLU A 98 -7.92 1.15 9.22
N THR A 99 -7.48 -0.02 9.69
CA THR A 99 -6.09 -0.26 10.10
C THR A 99 -5.10 -0.01 8.95
N ILE A 100 -5.33 -0.60 7.78
CA ILE A 100 -4.44 -0.42 6.63
C ILE A 100 -4.46 1.01 6.11
N SER A 101 -5.61 1.68 6.18
CA SER A 101 -5.77 3.06 5.72
C SER A 101 -5.00 4.03 6.62
N GLN A 102 -5.11 3.88 7.93
CA GLN A 102 -4.36 4.68 8.89
C GLN A 102 -2.85 4.40 8.80
N ALA A 103 -2.46 3.13 8.65
CA ALA A 103 -1.07 2.73 8.45
C ALA A 103 -0.46 3.40 7.22
N LEU A 104 -1.15 3.35 6.09
CA LEU A 104 -0.69 3.97 4.85
C LEU A 104 -0.57 5.49 5.01
N LEU A 105 -1.65 6.17 5.43
CA LEU A 105 -1.67 7.63 5.51
C LEU A 105 -0.64 8.18 6.51
N ALA A 106 -0.52 7.57 7.69
CA ALA A 106 0.46 8.00 8.68
C ALA A 106 1.92 7.83 8.20
N SER A 107 2.16 6.84 7.34
CA SER A 107 3.50 6.53 6.83
C SER A 107 3.89 7.39 5.64
N VAL A 108 2.98 7.60 4.67
CA VAL A 108 3.27 8.44 3.50
C VAL A 108 3.44 9.90 3.88
N ASP A 109 2.78 10.38 4.94
CA ASP A 109 2.98 11.74 5.47
C ASP A 109 4.39 11.97 6.05
N ARG A 110 5.22 10.91 6.16
CA ARG A 110 6.63 10.96 6.58
C ARG A 110 7.63 10.69 5.45
N ASP A 111 7.16 10.40 4.24
CA ASP A 111 7.99 10.07 3.09
C ASP A 111 7.75 11.05 1.94
N CYS A 112 8.78 11.82 1.57
CA CYS A 112 8.67 12.80 0.49
C CYS A 112 8.58 12.18 -0.92
N LEU A 113 8.75 10.86 -1.03
CA LEU A 113 8.69 10.12 -2.28
C LEU A 113 7.38 9.35 -2.46
N SER A 114 6.45 9.39 -1.51
CA SER A 114 5.16 8.68 -1.57
C SER A 114 3.99 9.59 -1.19
N GLY A 115 2.76 9.20 -1.52
CA GLY A 115 1.54 9.78 -0.95
C GLY A 115 0.45 10.06 -1.98
N TRP A 116 -0.13 11.27 -1.92
CA TRP A 116 -1.23 11.71 -2.78
C TRP A 116 -2.50 10.87 -2.54
N GLY A 117 -2.71 10.50 -1.28
CA GLY A 117 -3.74 9.56 -0.85
C GLY A 117 -3.32 8.11 -1.06
N GLY A 118 -4.29 7.24 -1.30
CA GLY A 118 -4.04 5.83 -1.53
C GLY A 118 -5.22 5.10 -2.13
N HIS A 119 -4.96 3.99 -2.81
CA HIS A 119 -5.97 3.02 -3.20
C HIS A 119 -5.91 1.84 -2.25
N VAL A 120 -7.06 1.46 -1.70
CA VAL A 120 -7.21 0.32 -0.80
C VAL A 120 -8.19 -0.67 -1.41
N PHE A 121 -7.78 -1.92 -1.48
CA PHE A 121 -8.63 -3.05 -1.83
C PHE A 121 -8.73 -3.97 -0.62
N VAL A 122 -9.94 -4.25 -0.18
CA VAL A 122 -10.22 -5.30 0.80
C VAL A 122 -10.93 -6.45 0.09
N VAL A 123 -10.32 -7.62 0.13
CA VAL A 123 -10.77 -8.82 -0.58
C VAL A 123 -11.30 -9.81 0.44
N THR A 124 -12.59 -10.14 0.31
CA THR A 124 -13.27 -11.14 1.13
C THR A 124 -13.60 -12.38 0.29
N PRO A 125 -14.15 -13.45 0.87
CA PRO A 125 -14.57 -14.62 0.11
C PRO A 125 -15.75 -14.33 -0.83
N THR A 126 -16.52 -13.26 -0.59
CA THR A 126 -17.74 -12.95 -1.33
C THR A 126 -17.60 -11.76 -2.26
N GLU A 127 -16.77 -10.77 -1.90
CA GLU A 127 -16.69 -9.51 -2.62
C GLU A 127 -15.31 -8.84 -2.50
N VAL A 128 -15.12 -7.81 -3.33
CA VAL A 128 -13.97 -6.92 -3.24
C VAL A 128 -14.48 -5.51 -2.98
N ILE A 129 -13.99 -4.89 -1.92
CA ILE A 129 -14.30 -3.51 -1.53
C ILE A 129 -13.12 -2.65 -1.96
N GLU A 130 -13.35 -1.71 -2.87
CA GLU A 130 -12.35 -0.74 -3.33
C GLU A 130 -12.67 0.65 -2.78
N ARG A 131 -11.68 1.30 -2.16
CA ARG A 131 -11.81 2.64 -1.61
C ARG A 131 -10.58 3.48 -1.95
N THR A 132 -10.81 4.73 -2.35
CA THR A 132 -9.74 5.72 -2.53
C THR A 132 -9.66 6.61 -1.29
N LEU A 133 -8.50 6.67 -0.67
CA LEU A 133 -8.22 7.49 0.50
C LEU A 133 -7.87 8.91 0.08
N LYS A 134 -8.44 9.87 0.80
CA LYS A 134 -8.02 11.26 0.73
C LYS A 134 -6.87 11.47 1.71
N GLY A 135 -5.67 11.69 1.18
CA GLY A 135 -4.49 12.07 1.96
C GLY A 135 -4.06 13.51 1.69
N ARG A 136 -2.87 13.87 2.16
CA ARG A 136 -2.23 15.12 1.80
C ARG A 136 -1.80 15.13 0.32
N MET A 137 -1.62 16.32 -0.24
CA MET A 137 -1.34 16.56 -1.67
C MET A 137 -0.14 17.50 -1.84
N ASP A 138 0.83 17.40 -0.93
CA ASP A 138 2.04 18.23 -0.84
C ASP A 138 3.32 17.44 -1.10
#